data_AF-A0A358PDH9-F1
#
_entry.id   AF-A0A358PDH9-F1
#
_cell.length_a   1.000
_cell.length_b   1.000
_cell.length_c   1.000
_cell.angle_alpha   90.00
_cell.angle_beta   90.00
_cell.angle_gamma   90.00
#
_symmetry.space_group_name_H-M   'P 1'
#
loop_
_entity.id
_entity.type
_entity.pdbx_description
1 polymer ?
#
loop_
_entity_poly.entity_id
_entity_poly.type
_entity_poly.pdbx_seq_one_letter_code
_entity_poly.pdbx_strand_id
1 'polypeptide(L)'
;MTPDHVGELLNVSRETIDKFQAYLTLLEKWQRRINLVANSTLADAWQRHILDSGQLVAYYPPQTRHILDVGSGAGFPGLVLAIMGGVTVDLVESDQRKAVFLSTVIRELGLPAKVHNQRI
;
A
#
# COMPACT_ATOMS: atom_id res chain seq x y z
N MET A 1 8.78 -14.57 2.78
CA MET A 1 7.63 -14.92 3.64
C MET A 1 6.44 -15.25 2.76
N THR A 2 5.59 -16.22 3.11
CA THR A 2 4.43 -16.61 2.30
C THR A 2 3.24 -15.66 2.54
N PRO A 3 2.32 -15.51 1.56
CA PRO A 3 1.11 -14.72 1.72
C PRO A 3 0.27 -15.14 2.93
N ASP A 4 0.05 -16.45 3.09
CA ASP A 4 -0.77 -16.99 4.19
C ASP A 4 -0.22 -16.63 5.56
N HIS A 5 1.10 -16.72 5.73
CA HIS A 5 1.74 -16.39 7.00
C HIS A 5 1.64 -14.89 7.34
N VAL A 6 1.73 -14.01 6.33
CA VAL A 6 1.47 -12.57 6.54
C VAL A 6 0.00 -12.33 6.90
N GLY A 7 -0.91 -13.07 6.28
CA GLY A 7 -2.35 -13.00 6.59
C GLY A 7 -2.65 -13.36 8.04
N GLU A 8 -2.02 -14.42 8.56
CA GLU A 8 -2.10 -14.83 9.96
C GLU A 8 -1.54 -13.75 10.90
N LEU A 9 -0.33 -13.23 10.62
CA LEU A 9 0.31 -12.21 11.45
C LEU A 9 -0.46 -10.89 11.52
N LEU A 10 -1.09 -10.49 10.41
CA LEU A 10 -1.90 -9.27 10.34
C LEU A 10 -3.37 -9.50 10.74
N ASN A 11 -3.78 -10.76 10.97
CA ASN A 11 -5.16 -11.15 11.26
C ASN A 11 -6.16 -10.61 10.23
N VAL A 12 -5.87 -10.82 8.94
CA VAL A 12 -6.69 -10.33 7.82
C VAL A 12 -7.36 -11.47 7.04
N SER A 13 -8.42 -11.14 6.31
CA SER A 13 -9.17 -12.11 5.51
C SER A 13 -8.42 -12.55 4.25
N ARG A 14 -8.89 -13.63 3.61
CA ARG A 14 -8.35 -14.10 2.31
C ARG A 14 -8.52 -13.04 1.22
N GLU A 15 -9.65 -12.34 1.20
CA GLU A 15 -9.90 -11.26 0.24
C GLU A 15 -8.91 -10.11 0.40
N THR A 16 -8.43 -9.86 1.62
CA THR A 16 -7.40 -8.84 1.89
C THR A 16 -6.04 -9.30 1.33
N ILE A 17 -5.71 -10.58 1.50
CA ILE A 17 -4.50 -11.18 0.92
C ILE A 17 -4.54 -11.16 -0.61
N ASP A 18 -5.69 -11.46 -1.23
CA ASP A 18 -5.85 -11.38 -2.68
C ASP A 18 -5.62 -9.95 -3.19
N LYS A 19 -6.10 -8.93 -2.47
CA LYS A 19 -5.82 -7.52 -2.79
C LYS A 19 -4.34 -7.18 -2.65
N PHE A 20 -3.65 -7.67 -1.61
CA PHE A 20 -2.20 -7.48 -1.50
C PHE A 20 -1.44 -8.14 -2.65
N GLN A 21 -1.82 -9.36 -3.04
CA GLN A 21 -1.21 -10.05 -4.17
C GLN A 21 -1.44 -9.27 -5.49
N ALA A 22 -2.64 -8.75 -5.71
CA ALA A 22 -2.95 -7.92 -6.87
C ALA A 22 -2.15 -6.60 -6.86
N TYR A 23 -2.02 -5.95 -5.70
CA TYR A 23 -1.19 -4.77 -5.53
C TYR A 23 0.30 -5.05 -5.83
N LEU A 24 0.87 -6.13 -5.29
CA LEU A 24 2.26 -6.50 -5.57
C LEU A 24 2.49 -6.85 -7.05
N THR A 25 1.50 -7.44 -7.71
CA THR A 25 1.53 -7.70 -9.16
C THR A 25 1.59 -6.39 -9.96
N LEU A 26 0.79 -5.38 -9.56
CA LEU A 26 0.86 -4.04 -10.16
C LEU A 26 2.19 -3.36 -9.87
N LEU A 27 2.69 -3.46 -8.63
CA LEU A 27 3.98 -2.92 -8.24
C LEU A 27 5.09 -3.47 -9.15
N GLU A 28 5.17 -4.79 -9.34
CA GLU A 28 6.19 -5.41 -10.18
C GLU A 28 6.09 -4.97 -11.65
N LYS A 29 4.87 -4.87 -12.19
CA LYS A 29 4.63 -4.39 -13.56
C LYS A 29 5.13 -2.96 -13.76
N TRP A 30 4.84 -2.07 -12.80
CA TRP A 30 5.20 -0.66 -12.88
C TRP A 30 6.66 -0.38 -12.51
N GLN A 31 7.24 -1.18 -11.62
CA GLN A 31 8.63 -1.10 -11.19
C GLN A 31 9.59 -1.03 -12.39
N ARG A 32 9.35 -1.87 -13.41
CA ARG A 32 10.17 -1.95 -14.63
C ARG A 32 10.22 -0.65 -15.44
N ARG A 33 9.30 0.29 -15.19
CA ARG A 33 9.17 1.55 -15.95
C ARG A 33 9.59 2.78 -15.17
N ILE A 34 9.32 2.83 -13.86
CA ILE A 34 9.43 4.07 -13.10
C ILE A 34 10.16 3.95 -11.75
N ASN A 35 10.74 2.78 -11.42
CA ASN A 35 11.49 2.53 -10.18
C ASN A 35 10.74 2.98 -8.91
N LEU A 36 9.84 2.14 -8.42
CA LEU A 36 8.98 2.42 -7.26
C LEU A 36 9.65 2.07 -5.93
N VAL A 37 10.32 0.92 -5.88
CA VAL A 37 11.07 0.43 -4.72
C VAL A 37 12.49 0.02 -5.13
N ALA A 38 13.38 -0.19 -4.15
CA ALA A 38 14.67 -0.79 -4.44
C ALA A 38 14.49 -2.23 -4.96
N ASN A 39 15.14 -2.59 -6.07
CA ASN A 39 15.00 -3.91 -6.70
C ASN A 39 15.30 -5.07 -5.73
N SER A 40 16.25 -4.87 -4.81
CA SER A 40 16.60 -5.83 -3.75
C SER A 40 15.47 -6.13 -2.76
N THR A 41 14.41 -5.32 -2.74
CA THR A 41 13.28 -5.49 -1.82
C THR A 41 12.07 -6.19 -2.44
N LEU A 42 12.05 -6.37 -3.76
CA LEU A 42 10.90 -6.99 -4.45
C LEU A 42 10.74 -8.47 -4.09
N ALA A 43 11.84 -9.19 -3.96
CA ALA A 43 11.82 -10.61 -3.57
C ALA A 43 11.22 -10.81 -2.16
N ASP A 44 11.35 -9.80 -1.29
CA ASP A 44 10.88 -9.83 0.10
C ASP A 44 9.68 -8.90 0.33
N ALA A 45 8.94 -8.52 -0.72
CA ALA A 45 7.92 -7.47 -0.63
C ALA A 45 6.81 -7.77 0.39
N TRP A 46 6.47 -9.04 0.57
CA TRP A 46 5.53 -9.48 1.61
C TRP A 46 5.98 -9.11 3.03
N GLN A 47 7.27 -9.30 3.34
CA GLN A 47 7.78 -8.99 4.67
C GLN A 47 8.14 -7.51 4.79
N ARG A 48 8.89 -6.98 3.81
CA ARG A 48 9.47 -5.63 3.87
C ARG A 48 8.48 -4.51 3.62
N HIS A 49 7.41 -4.78 2.88
CA HIS A 49 6.45 -3.75 2.50
C HIS A 49 5.06 -4.02 3.07
N ILE A 50 4.51 -5.23 2.88
CA ILE A 50 3.15 -5.55 3.36
C ILE A 50 3.10 -5.67 4.88
N LEU A 51 3.87 -6.60 5.47
CA LEU A 51 3.87 -6.81 6.92
C LEU A 51 4.35 -5.57 7.69
N ASP A 52 5.45 -4.96 7.23
CA ASP A 52 6.02 -3.78 7.87
C ASP A 52 5.06 -2.57 7.87
N SER A 53 4.27 -2.39 6.80
CA SER A 53 3.24 -1.35 6.77
C SER A 53 2.01 -1.73 7.59
N GLY A 54 1.57 -2.98 7.49
CA GLY A 54 0.33 -3.46 8.12
C GLY A 54 0.37 -3.48 9.64
N GLN A 55 1.56 -3.68 10.24
CA GLN A 55 1.72 -3.65 11.70
C GLN A 55 1.32 -2.30 12.32
N LEU A 56 1.31 -1.21 11.53
CA LEU A 56 0.92 0.12 12.00
C LEU A 56 -0.53 0.18 12.51
N VAL A 57 -1.41 -0.71 12.04
CA VAL A 57 -2.81 -0.76 12.48
C VAL A 57 -2.96 -0.95 13.98
N ALA A 58 -2.03 -1.68 14.61
CA ALA A 58 -2.04 -1.90 16.06
C ALA A 58 -1.74 -0.63 16.89
N TYR A 59 -1.20 0.41 16.26
CA TYR A 59 -0.75 1.63 16.93
C TYR A 59 -1.67 2.83 16.70
N TYR A 60 -2.78 2.65 15.98
CA TYR A 60 -3.72 3.72 15.76
C TYR A 60 -4.41 4.11 17.07
N PRO A 61 -4.60 5.43 17.32
CA PRO A 61 -5.57 5.86 18.30
C PRO A 61 -6.92 5.18 18.01
N PRO A 62 -7.64 4.74 19.06
CA PRO A 62 -9.01 4.31 18.90
C PRO A 62 -9.81 5.36 18.11
N GLN A 63 -10.75 4.91 17.26
CA GLN A 63 -11.56 5.77 16.40
C GLN A 63 -10.82 6.54 15.28
N THR A 64 -9.57 6.20 14.96
CA THR A 64 -8.93 6.69 13.73
C THR A 64 -9.78 6.31 12.51
N ARG A 65 -10.16 7.31 11.71
CA ARG A 65 -10.95 7.10 10.47
C ARG A 65 -10.22 7.56 9.21
N HIS A 66 -9.23 8.43 9.34
CA HIS A 66 -8.58 9.08 8.22
C HIS A 66 -7.07 9.17 8.47
N ILE A 67 -6.29 8.83 7.45
CA ILE A 67 -4.82 8.84 7.49
C ILE A 67 -4.30 9.66 6.31
N LEU A 68 -3.28 10.48 6.57
CA LEU A 68 -2.51 11.16 5.54
C LEU A 68 -1.13 10.51 5.45
N ASP A 69 -0.77 10.05 4.26
CA ASP A 69 0.56 9.53 3.93
C ASP A 69 1.29 10.55 3.06
N VAL A 70 2.43 11.09 3.53
CA VAL A 70 3.18 12.16 2.85
C VAL A 70 4.46 11.61 2.26
N GLY A 71 4.65 11.80 0.95
CA GLY A 71 5.74 11.17 0.22
C GLY A 71 5.43 9.70 -0.06
N SER A 72 4.19 9.41 -0.45
CA SER A 72 3.66 8.05 -0.49
C SER A 72 4.42 7.11 -1.41
N GLY A 73 5.16 7.60 -2.41
CA GLY A 73 6.08 6.81 -3.21
C GLY A 73 5.41 5.63 -3.93
N ALA A 74 5.76 4.42 -3.51
CA ALA A 74 5.16 3.18 -4.01
C ALA A 74 3.83 2.82 -3.29
N GLY A 75 3.35 3.66 -2.38
CA GLY A 75 2.12 3.49 -1.62
C GLY A 75 2.30 2.80 -0.28
N PHE A 76 3.53 2.78 0.26
CA PHE A 76 3.81 2.24 1.59
C PHE A 76 4.01 3.40 2.58
N PRO A 77 3.29 3.44 3.71
CA PRO A 77 2.31 2.45 4.15
C PRO A 77 0.89 2.63 3.60
N GLY A 78 0.55 3.79 3.02
CA GLY A 78 -0.85 4.21 2.86
C GLY A 78 -1.79 3.27 2.08
N LEU A 79 -1.34 2.66 0.97
CA LEU A 79 -2.15 1.69 0.22
C LEU A 79 -2.35 0.37 0.97
N VAL A 80 -1.36 -0.07 1.75
CA VAL A 80 -1.51 -1.27 2.59
C VAL A 80 -2.63 -1.04 3.61
N LEU A 81 -2.63 0.14 4.24
CA LEU A 81 -3.63 0.52 5.22
C LEU A 81 -5.03 0.66 4.60
N ALA A 82 -5.11 1.22 3.38
CA ALA A 82 -6.35 1.29 2.64
C ALA A 82 -6.90 -0.10 2.24
N ILE A 83 -6.01 -1.06 1.95
CA ILE A 83 -6.40 -2.45 1.65
C ILE A 83 -6.93 -3.16 2.90
N MET A 84 -6.26 -3.00 4.05
CA MET A 84 -6.73 -3.57 5.33
C MET A 84 -8.08 -3.01 5.77
N GLY A 85 -8.39 -1.78 5.35
CA GLY A 85 -9.69 -1.14 5.58
C GLY A 85 -9.84 -0.53 6.97
N GLY A 86 -11.05 -0.09 7.29
CA GLY A 86 -11.36 0.62 8.54
C GLY A 86 -10.99 2.11 8.56
N VAL A 87 -10.18 2.56 7.59
CA VAL A 87 -9.76 3.95 7.42
C VAL A 87 -9.87 4.38 5.97
N THR A 88 -10.05 5.69 5.73
CA THR A 88 -9.79 6.33 4.45
C THR A 88 -8.36 6.88 4.45
N VAL A 89 -7.69 6.87 3.28
CA VAL A 89 -6.29 7.32 3.17
C VAL A 89 -6.11 8.37 2.09
N ASP A 90 -5.56 9.52 2.47
CA ASP A 90 -5.05 10.52 1.53
C ASP A 90 -3.55 10.28 1.31
N LEU A 91 -3.14 10.16 0.04
CA LEU A 91 -1.76 9.93 -0.39
C LEU A 91 -1.22 11.19 -1.06
N VAL A 92 -0.15 11.77 -0.53
CA VAL A 92 0.52 12.93 -1.12
C VAL A 92 1.81 12.47 -1.79
N GLU A 93 1.91 12.71 -3.09
CA GLU A 93 3.09 12.41 -3.89
C GLU A 93 3.35 13.56 -4.86
N SER A 94 4.61 13.95 -5.03
CA SER A 94 4.99 15.04 -5.93
C SER A 94 5.44 14.56 -7.32
N ASP A 95 5.84 13.29 -7.44
CA ASP A 95 6.17 12.68 -8.72
C ASP A 95 4.90 12.23 -9.45
N GLN A 96 4.65 12.85 -10.61
CA GLN A 96 3.46 12.56 -11.43
C GLN A 96 3.35 11.09 -11.86
N ARG A 97 4.46 10.40 -12.13
CA ARG A 97 4.43 8.99 -12.57
C ARG A 97 4.04 8.09 -11.41
N LYS A 98 4.58 8.36 -10.21
CA LYS A 98 4.19 7.65 -8.99
C LYS A 98 2.74 7.93 -8.60
N ALA A 99 2.29 9.18 -8.69
CA ALA A 99 0.89 9.54 -8.44
C ALA A 99 -0.09 8.80 -9.38
N VAL A 100 0.27 8.60 -10.65
CA VAL A 100 -0.52 7.80 -11.60
C VAL A 100 -0.52 6.32 -11.22
N PHE A 101 0.62 5.78 -10.78
CA PHE A 101 0.69 4.42 -10.26
C PHE A 101 -0.24 4.23 -9.06
N LEU A 102 -0.15 5.10 -8.05
CA LEU A 102 -1.01 5.05 -6.85
C LEU A 102 -2.50 5.11 -7.25
N SER A 103 -2.85 6.04 -8.14
CA SER A 103 -4.21 6.19 -8.65
C SER A 103 -4.70 4.95 -9.42
N THR A 104 -3.80 4.26 -10.12
CA THR A 104 -4.10 3.00 -10.81
C THR A 104 -4.42 1.89 -9.83
N VAL A 105 -3.60 1.72 -8.78
CA VAL A 105 -3.85 0.71 -7.73
C VAL A 105 -5.19 0.97 -7.03
N ILE A 106 -5.47 2.23 -6.65
CA ILE A 106 -6.73 2.62 -6.02
C ILE A 106 -7.93 2.24 -6.88
N ARG A 107 -7.88 2.57 -8.18
CA ARG A 107 -8.96 2.29 -9.11
C ARG A 107 -9.15 0.78 -9.33
N GLU A 108 -8.08 0.04 -9.55
CA GLU A 108 -8.15 -1.39 -9.88
C GLU A 108 -8.58 -2.25 -8.68
N LEU A 109 -8.25 -1.83 -7.46
CA LEU A 109 -8.58 -2.57 -6.24
C LEU A 109 -9.79 -1.99 -5.47
N GLY A 110 -10.38 -0.89 -5.95
CA GLY A 110 -11.54 -0.24 -5.34
C GLY A 110 -11.27 0.24 -3.91
N LEU A 111 -10.13 0.90 -3.70
CA LEU A 111 -9.66 1.26 -2.36
C LEU A 111 -10.27 2.58 -1.85
N PRO A 112 -10.50 2.72 -0.54
CA PRO A 112 -10.98 3.96 0.09
C PRO A 112 -9.83 4.98 0.25
N ALA A 113 -9.15 5.30 -0.86
CA ALA A 113 -8.00 6.20 -0.85
C ALA A 113 -8.03 7.20 -2.00
N LYS A 114 -7.32 8.31 -1.82
CA LYS A 114 -7.24 9.40 -2.80
C LYS A 114 -5.79 9.89 -2.93
N VAL A 115 -5.39 10.21 -4.16
CA VAL A 115 -4.05 10.77 -4.44
C VAL A 115 -4.14 12.27 -4.63
N HIS A 116 -3.23 12.99 -3.98
CA HIS A 116 -2.96 14.41 -4.17
C HIS A 116 -1.58 14.54 -4.81
N ASN A 117 -1.54 14.90 -6.10
CA ASN A 117 -0.27 15.14 -6.78
C ASN A 117 0.24 16.56 -6.48
N GLN A 118 0.95 16.72 -5.37
CA GLN A 118 1.44 18.02 -4.90
C GLN A 118 2.69 17.87 -4.04
N ARG A 119 3.43 18.97 -3.89
CA ARG A 119 4.54 19.10 -2.94
C ARG A 119 4.04 19.89 -1.73
N ILE A 120 4.35 19.40 -0.53
CA ILE A 120 4.08 20.05 0.76
C ILE A 120 5.39 20.61 1.30
#